data_AF-A0A3P8J462-F1
#
_entry.id   AF-A0A3P8J462-F1
#
_cell.length_a   1.000
_cell.length_b   1.000
_cell.length_c   1.000
_cell.angle_alpha   90.00
_cell.angle_beta   90.00
_cell.angle_gamma   90.00
#
_symmetry.space_group_name_H-M   'P 1'
#
loop_
_entity.id
_entity.type
_entity.pdbx_description
1 polymer ?
#
loop_
_entity_poly.entity_id
_entity_poly.type
_entity_poly.pdbx_seq_one_letter_code
_entity_poly.pdbx_strand_id
1 'polypeptide(L)'
;MKYAIPALALAISAILSGCAATHTPPVAQPAVESAAAATVAQPLKRELAEGLYEMALSPKGDALYVASAEGFKDVQGGAVYKLDPKTLKTIGLSYTDLKNFAVQITPDGATLFVTNSLDGGISAIDTATGKVKKRLLFSERNEKGCRTARARSCC
;
A
#
# COMPACT_ATOMS: atom_id res chain seq x y z
N MET A 1 -15.39 -31.11 42.20
CA MET A 1 -16.33 -30.22 42.92
C MET A 1 -16.90 -29.29 41.85
N LYS A 2 -18.20 -29.27 41.44
CA LYS A 2 -19.49 -29.26 42.19
C LYS A 2 -19.48 -28.15 43.26
N TYR A 3 -20.40 -27.18 43.38
CA TYR A 3 -21.71 -26.82 42.78
C TYR A 3 -21.88 -25.27 42.95
N ALA A 4 -22.82 -24.48 42.38
CA ALA A 4 -23.77 -24.55 41.25
C ALA A 4 -24.36 -23.12 41.00
N ILE A 5 -25.27 -22.94 40.02
CA ILE A 5 -26.09 -21.71 39.84
C ILE A 5 -27.43 -21.87 40.60
N PRO A 6 -28.03 -20.79 41.12
CA PRO A 6 -29.46 -20.61 40.95
C PRO A 6 -29.86 -19.20 40.49
N ALA A 7 -30.89 -19.14 39.65
CA ALA A 7 -31.58 -17.90 39.28
C ALA A 7 -32.72 -17.60 40.26
N LEU A 8 -33.15 -16.34 40.33
CA LEU A 8 -34.47 -15.97 40.86
C LEU A 8 -35.05 -14.84 40.02
N ALA A 9 -36.34 -14.92 39.70
CA ALA A 9 -37.06 -14.00 38.82
C ALA A 9 -38.38 -13.56 39.46
N LEU A 10 -38.87 -12.36 39.09
CA LEU A 10 -40.24 -11.77 39.16
C LEU A 10 -40.03 -10.23 38.98
N ALA A 11 -40.51 -9.55 37.93
CA ALA A 11 -41.90 -9.12 37.63
C ALA A 11 -42.44 -8.09 38.67
N ILE A 12 -43.23 -7.04 38.39
CA ILE A 12 -44.27 -6.76 37.36
C ILE A 12 -44.29 -5.23 36.98
N SER A 13 -44.95 -4.89 35.88
CA SER A 13 -45.18 -3.58 35.23
C SER A 13 -46.15 -2.58 35.93
N ALA A 14 -46.06 -1.26 35.61
CA ALA A 14 -47.22 -0.37 35.38
C ALA A 14 -46.90 1.04 34.75
N ILE A 15 -47.38 1.23 33.52
CA ILE A 15 -47.89 2.42 32.77
C ILE A 15 -47.94 3.82 33.45
N LEU A 16 -47.60 4.88 32.68
CA LEU A 16 -48.40 6.13 32.65
C LEU A 16 -48.38 6.85 31.27
N SER A 17 -49.45 7.60 30.99
CA SER A 17 -49.76 8.43 29.81
C SER A 17 -48.61 9.29 29.26
N GLY A 18 -48.56 9.71 27.99
CA GLY A 18 -49.56 9.63 26.91
C GLY A 18 -49.73 10.99 26.22
N CYS A 19 -49.68 11.04 24.88
CA CYS A 19 -50.06 12.21 24.07
C CYS A 19 -50.39 11.74 22.64
N ALA A 20 -51.58 12.08 22.14
CA ALA A 20 -51.99 11.72 20.79
C ALA A 20 -51.49 12.76 19.78
N ALA A 21 -50.71 12.33 18.78
CA ALA A 21 -50.45 13.09 17.58
C ALA A 21 -51.46 12.67 16.48
N THR A 22 -52.06 13.65 15.82
CA THR A 22 -53.08 13.43 14.78
C THR A 22 -52.51 12.70 13.58
N HIS A 23 -53.22 11.67 13.11
CA HIS A 23 -52.83 10.92 11.92
C HIS A 23 -53.05 11.77 10.66
N THR A 24 -51.97 12.20 10.03
CA THR A 24 -51.98 12.55 8.61
C THR A 24 -51.90 11.24 7.82
N PRO A 25 -52.79 10.97 6.84
CA PRO A 25 -52.64 9.77 6.01
C PRO A 25 -51.31 9.87 5.24
N PRO A 26 -50.48 8.81 5.21
CA PRO A 26 -49.29 8.83 4.38
C PRO A 26 -49.73 8.87 2.92
N VAL A 27 -49.30 9.91 2.19
CA VAL A 27 -49.34 9.91 0.73
C VAL A 27 -48.59 8.68 0.27
N ALA A 28 -49.23 7.84 -0.54
CA ALA A 28 -48.60 6.65 -1.10
C ALA A 28 -47.44 7.08 -2.00
N GLN A 29 -46.23 7.07 -1.43
CA GLN A 29 -45.01 7.23 -2.22
C GLN A 29 -44.92 6.01 -3.13
N PRO A 30 -44.72 6.18 -4.46
CA PRO A 30 -44.40 5.05 -5.31
C PRO A 30 -43.14 4.41 -4.74
N ALA A 31 -43.20 3.10 -4.49
CA ALA A 31 -42.03 2.37 -4.02
C ALA A 31 -40.95 2.50 -5.09
N VAL A 32 -39.97 3.38 -4.84
CA VAL A 32 -38.71 3.38 -5.57
C VAL A 32 -38.04 2.06 -5.24
N GLU A 33 -38.22 1.13 -6.18
CA GLU A 33 -37.66 -0.20 -6.17
C GLU A 33 -36.19 -0.10 -5.75
N SER A 34 -35.86 -0.73 -4.62
CA SER A 34 -34.55 -0.60 -3.98
C SER A 34 -33.49 -1.05 -4.98
N ALA A 35 -32.82 -0.07 -5.60
CA ALA A 35 -31.89 -0.32 -6.69
C ALA A 35 -30.85 -1.31 -6.19
N ALA A 36 -30.81 -2.49 -6.84
CA ALA A 36 -30.06 -3.64 -6.37
C ALA A 36 -28.64 -3.21 -5.98
N ALA A 37 -28.27 -3.46 -4.73
CA ALA A 37 -26.98 -3.04 -4.18
C ALA A 37 -25.86 -3.54 -5.09
N ALA A 38 -25.25 -2.63 -5.84
CA ALA A 38 -24.21 -2.99 -6.79
C ALA A 38 -23.08 -3.68 -6.03
N THR A 39 -22.84 -4.95 -6.35
CA THR A 39 -21.80 -5.75 -5.71
C THR A 39 -20.44 -5.14 -6.05
N VAL A 40 -19.94 -4.27 -5.17
CA VAL A 40 -18.61 -3.67 -5.32
C VAL A 40 -17.60 -4.81 -5.30
N ALA A 41 -16.97 -5.04 -6.46
CA ALA A 41 -15.92 -6.05 -6.57
C ALA A 41 -14.81 -5.71 -5.57
N GLN A 42 -14.50 -6.66 -4.68
CA GLN A 42 -13.48 -6.44 -3.66
C GLN A 42 -12.12 -6.17 -4.32
N PRO A 43 -11.35 -5.18 -3.83
CA PRO A 43 -10.06 -4.83 -4.43
C PRO A 43 -9.09 -5.99 -4.30
N LEU A 44 -8.37 -6.27 -5.40
CA LEU A 44 -7.33 -7.30 -5.43
C LEU A 44 -6.18 -6.89 -4.47
N LYS A 45 -5.96 -7.69 -3.43
CA LYS A 45 -4.93 -7.47 -2.40
C LYS A 45 -4.05 -8.71 -2.27
N ARG A 46 -2.74 -8.49 -2.06
CA ARG A 46 -1.77 -9.53 -1.70
C ARG A 46 -0.69 -8.95 -0.80
N GLU A 47 -0.21 -9.73 0.17
CA GLU A 47 1.01 -9.43 0.91
C GLU A 47 2.23 -9.81 0.04
N LEU A 48 3.16 -8.88 -0.13
CA LEU A 48 4.25 -9.01 -1.11
C LEU A 48 5.63 -9.22 -0.46
N ALA A 49 6.09 -8.23 0.30
CA ALA A 49 7.40 -8.20 0.96
C ALA A 49 7.42 -7.10 2.03
N GLU A 50 8.53 -6.99 2.76
CA GLU A 50 8.80 -5.84 3.62
C GLU A 50 9.20 -4.60 2.82
N GLY A 51 9.11 -3.42 3.44
CA GLY A 51 9.73 -2.19 2.91
C GLY A 51 9.18 -1.71 1.56
N LEU A 52 7.92 -1.98 1.22
CA LEU A 52 7.30 -1.53 -0.03
C LEU A 52 7.06 -0.02 -0.06
N TYR A 53 7.35 0.61 -1.19
CA TYR A 53 7.13 2.04 -1.43
C TYR A 53 6.31 2.26 -2.71
N GLU A 54 6.82 3.02 -3.69
CA GLU A 54 6.05 3.36 -4.89
C GLU A 54 5.91 2.19 -5.86
N MET A 55 5.00 2.37 -6.81
CA MET A 55 4.78 1.45 -7.91
C MET A 55 4.55 2.18 -9.24
N ALA A 56 4.98 1.57 -10.33
CA ALA A 56 4.83 2.09 -11.69
C ALA A 56 4.25 0.99 -12.61
N LEU A 57 3.11 1.28 -13.25
CA LEU A 57 2.59 0.43 -14.30
C LEU A 57 3.42 0.65 -15.58
N SER A 58 3.77 -0.43 -16.27
CA SER A 58 4.38 -0.36 -17.60
C SER A 58 3.49 0.40 -18.60
N PRO A 59 4.06 1.11 -19.60
CA PRO A 59 3.27 1.79 -20.63
C PRO A 59 2.34 0.85 -21.44
N LYS A 60 2.67 -0.45 -21.47
CA LYS A 60 1.87 -1.51 -22.12
C LYS A 60 0.77 -2.09 -21.22
N GLY A 61 0.77 -1.78 -19.92
CA GLY A 61 -0.14 -2.38 -18.94
C GLY A 61 0.10 -3.88 -18.68
N ASP A 62 1.26 -4.43 -19.06
CA ASP A 62 1.60 -5.85 -18.96
C ASP A 62 2.37 -6.23 -17.68
N ALA A 63 2.98 -5.23 -17.02
CA ALA A 63 3.68 -5.38 -15.74
C ALA A 63 3.44 -4.18 -14.81
N LEU A 64 3.29 -4.46 -13.51
CA LEU A 64 3.35 -3.49 -12.42
C LEU A 64 4.69 -3.65 -11.68
N TYR A 65 5.52 -2.61 -11.66
CA TYR A 65 6.76 -2.60 -10.91
C TYR A 65 6.53 -2.00 -9.53
N VAL A 66 7.06 -2.61 -8.47
CA VAL A 66 6.95 -2.14 -7.08
C VAL A 66 8.34 -2.03 -6.47
N ALA A 67 8.70 -0.85 -5.96
CA ALA A 67 9.94 -0.61 -5.26
C ALA A 67 9.89 -1.18 -3.84
N SER A 68 10.99 -1.80 -3.43
CA SER A 68 11.22 -2.31 -2.08
C SER A 68 12.57 -1.84 -1.54
N ALA A 69 12.55 -1.31 -0.32
CA ALA A 69 13.73 -1.11 0.50
C ALA A 69 14.13 -2.38 1.27
N GLU A 70 13.34 -3.47 1.19
CA GLU A 70 13.46 -4.67 2.01
C GLU A 70 13.51 -4.37 3.51
N GLY A 71 13.88 -5.36 4.33
CA GLY A 71 14.13 -5.16 5.75
C GLY A 71 15.25 -4.14 6.03
N PHE A 72 15.14 -3.39 7.12
CA PHE A 72 16.18 -2.45 7.56
C PHE A 72 17.28 -3.09 8.41
N LYS A 73 16.97 -4.21 9.06
CA LYS A 73 17.90 -4.96 9.90
C LYS A 73 18.49 -6.12 9.09
N ASP A 74 19.82 -6.22 9.12
CA ASP A 74 20.63 -7.32 8.55
C ASP A 74 20.45 -7.58 7.02
N VAL A 75 19.67 -6.76 6.30
CA VAL A 75 19.49 -6.82 4.83
C VAL A 75 20.15 -5.62 4.15
N GLN A 76 21.14 -5.92 3.31
CA GLN A 76 21.79 -4.93 2.44
C GLN A 76 21.04 -4.78 1.11
N GLY A 77 21.03 -3.56 0.57
CA GLY A 77 20.32 -3.26 -0.66
C GLY A 77 18.81 -3.36 -0.54
N GLY A 78 18.14 -3.45 -1.70
CA GLY A 78 16.69 -3.52 -1.84
C GLY A 78 16.29 -4.35 -3.06
N ALA A 79 15.02 -4.23 -3.47
CA ALA A 79 14.52 -4.93 -4.64
C ALA A 79 13.53 -4.11 -5.47
N VAL A 80 13.27 -4.56 -6.69
CA VAL A 80 12.14 -4.15 -7.52
C VAL A 80 11.38 -5.39 -7.97
N TYR A 81 10.15 -5.52 -7.50
CA TYR A 81 9.25 -6.60 -7.89
C TYR A 81 8.57 -6.25 -9.20
N LYS A 82 8.55 -7.18 -10.16
CA LYS A 82 7.73 -7.11 -11.37
C LYS A 82 6.54 -8.04 -11.18
N LEU A 83 5.33 -7.48 -11.15
CA LEU A 83 4.09 -8.19 -10.92
C LEU A 83 3.23 -8.23 -12.19
N ASP A 84 2.46 -9.31 -12.36
CA ASP A 84 1.29 -9.30 -13.23
C ASP A 84 0.22 -8.37 -12.62
N PRO A 85 -0.26 -7.35 -13.33
CA PRO A 85 -1.15 -6.33 -12.76
C PRO A 85 -2.59 -6.82 -12.52
N LYS A 86 -2.97 -7.99 -13.07
CA LYS A 86 -4.33 -8.56 -12.96
C LYS A 86 -4.46 -9.57 -11.82
N THR A 87 -3.35 -10.11 -11.35
CA THR A 87 -3.28 -11.18 -10.34
C THR A 87 -2.34 -10.86 -9.17
N LEU A 88 -1.57 -9.77 -9.28
CA LEU A 88 -0.46 -9.39 -8.41
C LEU A 88 0.62 -10.48 -8.25
N LYS A 89 0.65 -11.52 -9.09
CA LYS A 89 1.67 -12.57 -9.02
C LYS A 89 3.03 -12.00 -9.43
N THR A 90 4.08 -12.36 -8.70
CA THR A 90 5.45 -11.97 -9.07
C THR A 90 5.87 -12.71 -10.35
N ILE A 91 6.14 -11.96 -11.41
CA ILE A 91 6.62 -12.44 -12.72
C ILE A 91 8.10 -12.07 -12.97
N GLY A 92 8.72 -11.35 -12.04
CA GLY A 92 10.15 -11.08 -12.01
C GLY A 92 10.57 -10.37 -10.71
N LEU A 93 11.84 -10.47 -10.36
CA LEU A 93 12.42 -9.82 -9.18
C LEU A 93 13.84 -9.35 -9.51
N SER A 94 14.12 -8.09 -9.24
CA SER A 94 15.42 -7.46 -9.48
C SER A 94 16.00 -7.00 -8.15
N TYR A 95 17.08 -7.63 -7.68
CA TYR A 95 17.80 -7.18 -6.49
C TYR A 95 18.75 -6.02 -6.85
N THR A 96 18.84 -5.04 -5.95
CA THR A 96 19.73 -3.88 -6.07
C THR A 96 20.61 -3.77 -4.83
N ASP A 97 21.84 -3.29 -5.02
CA ASP A 97 22.81 -3.04 -3.96
C ASP A 97 22.44 -1.86 -3.04
N LEU A 98 21.53 -0.97 -3.47
CA LEU A 98 20.96 0.11 -2.69
C LEU A 98 19.44 -0.08 -2.49
N LYS A 99 18.87 0.52 -1.44
CA LYS A 99 17.43 0.45 -1.12
C LYS A 99 16.61 1.32 -2.08
N ASN A 100 15.44 0.86 -2.51
CA ASN A 100 14.60 1.54 -3.51
C ASN A 100 13.34 2.13 -2.86
N PHE A 101 12.94 3.34 -3.28
CA PHE A 101 11.80 4.05 -2.70
C PHE A 101 10.80 4.49 -3.77
N ALA A 102 11.13 5.52 -4.55
CA ALA A 102 10.34 5.92 -5.71
C ALA A 102 10.64 5.00 -6.90
N VAL A 103 9.68 4.84 -7.81
CA VAL A 103 9.90 4.14 -9.10
C VAL A 103 9.11 4.79 -10.22
N GLN A 104 9.78 5.04 -11.34
CA GLN A 104 9.18 5.51 -12.58
C GLN A 104 9.73 4.72 -13.77
N ILE A 105 8.96 4.61 -14.84
CA ILE A 105 9.34 3.88 -16.05
C ILE A 105 9.38 4.80 -17.27
N THR A 106 10.33 4.59 -18.18
CA THR A 106 10.40 5.32 -19.45
C THR A 106 9.20 5.01 -20.35
N PRO A 107 8.78 5.93 -21.25
CA PRO A 107 7.63 5.71 -22.14
C PRO A 107 7.76 4.52 -23.10
N ASP A 108 8.98 4.11 -23.42
CA ASP A 108 9.27 2.90 -24.21
C ASP A 108 9.20 1.59 -23.38
N GLY A 109 9.10 1.69 -22.05
CA GLY A 109 9.09 0.57 -21.12
C GLY A 109 10.46 -0.08 -20.87
N ALA A 110 11.56 0.46 -21.42
CA ALA A 110 12.88 -0.18 -21.42
C ALA A 110 13.73 0.07 -20.16
N THR A 111 13.48 1.17 -19.43
CA THR A 111 14.27 1.56 -18.26
C THR A 111 13.37 1.99 -17.11
N LEU A 112 13.64 1.47 -15.92
CA LEU A 112 13.10 1.97 -14.65
C LEU A 112 14.12 2.92 -14.01
N PHE A 113 13.64 4.03 -13.48
CA PHE A 113 14.40 4.88 -12.56
C PHE A 113 13.87 4.67 -11.16
N VAL A 114 14.76 4.29 -10.23
CA VAL A 114 14.43 4.14 -8.81
C VAL A 114 15.26 5.10 -7.97
N THR A 115 14.66 5.72 -6.96
CA THR A 115 15.42 6.56 -6.02
C THR A 115 16.01 5.72 -4.90
N ASN A 116 17.25 6.04 -4.55
CA ASN A 116 18.00 5.48 -3.44
C ASN A 116 18.11 6.54 -2.34
N SER A 117 16.99 6.82 -1.68
CA SER A 117 16.80 8.00 -0.82
C SER A 117 17.74 8.06 0.38
N LEU A 118 18.16 6.91 0.93
CA LEU A 118 19.11 6.85 2.06
C LEU A 118 20.55 7.16 1.63
N ASP A 119 20.87 6.85 0.38
CA ASP A 119 22.19 7.01 -0.23
C ASP A 119 22.33 8.36 -0.97
N GLY A 120 21.21 9.02 -1.24
CA GLY A 120 21.15 10.27 -2.00
C GLY A 120 21.44 10.04 -3.48
N GLY A 121 20.69 9.15 -4.15
CA GLY A 121 20.90 8.90 -5.58
C GLY A 121 19.72 8.33 -6.34
N ILE A 122 19.94 8.04 -7.62
CA ILE A 122 19.00 7.41 -8.55
C ILE A 122 19.72 6.29 -9.31
N SER A 123 19.10 5.12 -9.39
CA SER A 123 19.56 3.99 -10.22
C SER A 123 18.66 3.83 -11.45
N ALA A 124 19.28 3.63 -12.61
CA ALA A 124 18.59 3.22 -13.84
C ALA A 124 18.71 1.70 -13.99
N ILE A 125 17.57 1.01 -14.10
CA ILE A 125 17.47 -0.46 -14.19
C ILE A 125 16.88 -0.84 -15.53
N ASP A 126 17.48 -1.83 -16.18
CA ASP A 126 17.01 -2.40 -17.44
C ASP A 126 15.81 -3.34 -17.21
N THR A 127 14.68 -3.12 -17.87
CA THR A 127 13.44 -3.90 -17.60
C THR A 127 13.43 -5.30 -18.22
N ALA A 128 14.30 -5.57 -19.19
CA ALA A 128 14.44 -6.88 -19.80
C ALA A 128 15.33 -7.80 -18.97
N THR A 129 16.42 -7.27 -18.39
CA THR A 129 17.41 -8.05 -17.63
C THR A 129 17.31 -7.91 -16.11
N GLY A 130 16.58 -6.90 -15.60
CA GLY A 130 16.51 -6.58 -14.17
C GLY A 130 17.78 -5.97 -13.59
N LYS A 131 18.76 -5.58 -14.42
CA LYS A 131 20.09 -5.14 -13.97
C LYS A 131 20.21 -3.63 -13.92
N VAL A 132 20.92 -3.11 -12.91
CA VAL A 132 21.32 -1.69 -12.83
C VAL A 132 22.27 -1.39 -14.00
N LYS A 133 21.88 -0.47 -14.88
CA LYS A 133 22.64 0.01 -16.05
C LYS A 133 23.62 1.13 -15.66
N LYS A 134 23.15 2.05 -14.83
CA LYS A 134 23.86 3.25 -14.41
C LYS A 134 23.28 3.76 -13.09
N ARG A 135 24.09 4.50 -12.33
CA ARG A 135 23.69 5.23 -11.13
C ARG A 135 24.16 6.68 -11.21
N LEU A 136 23.36 7.59 -10.66
CA LEU A 136 23.74 8.94 -10.32
C LEU A 136 23.64 9.07 -8.80
N LEU A 137 24.75 9.40 -8.13
CA LEU A 137 24.73 9.79 -6.72
C LEU A 137 24.84 11.32 -6.64
N PHE A 138 23.99 11.95 -5.85
CA PHE A 138 24.04 13.37 -5.57
C PHE A 138 25.13 13.63 -4.53
N SER A 139 26.08 14.51 -4.87
CA SER A 139 27.22 14.86 -4.01
C SER A 139 26.94 16.02 -3.07
N GLU A 140 25.77 16.66 -3.17
CA GLU A 140 25.40 17.86 -2.42
C GLU A 140 24.96 17.54 -0.99
N ARG A 141 25.60 18.17 0.00
CA ARG A 141 25.08 18.35 1.36
C ARG A 141 25.57 19.67 1.96
N ASN A 142 24.87 20.13 2.99
CA ASN A 142 24.84 21.52 3.46
C ASN A 142 26.06 22.00 4.27
N GLU A 143 26.02 23.28 4.68
CA GLU A 143 27.04 24.01 5.46
C GLU A 143 27.46 23.33 6.78
N LYS A 144 26.68 22.37 7.29
CA LYS A 144 26.99 21.57 8.49
C LYS A 144 27.65 20.23 8.16
N GLY A 145 28.09 20.03 6.92
CA GLY A 145 29.10 19.06 6.51
C GLY A 145 28.70 17.58 6.45
N CYS A 146 27.56 17.18 7.01
CA CYS A 146 27.23 15.75 7.13
C CYS A 146 26.81 15.11 5.80
N ARG A 147 27.81 14.64 5.04
CA ARG A 147 27.94 13.61 3.97
C ARG A 147 27.72 13.98 2.49
N THR A 148 28.37 15.06 2.03
CA THR A 148 28.83 15.25 0.64
C THR A 148 29.68 14.04 0.19
N ALA A 149 29.03 12.93 -0.18
CA ALA A 149 29.60 11.59 -0.45
C ALA A 149 30.48 10.91 0.64
N ARG A 150 31.20 11.63 1.52
CA ARG A 150 32.32 11.04 2.30
C ARG A 150 32.50 11.44 3.78
N ALA A 151 31.54 12.12 4.43
CA ALA A 151 31.64 12.46 5.85
C ALA A 151 31.53 11.24 6.80
N ARG A 152 32.57 10.41 6.87
CA ARG A 152 32.83 9.47 8.00
C ARG A 152 33.44 10.21 9.22
N SER A 153 33.09 11.49 9.37
CA SER A 153 33.71 12.45 10.31
C SER A 153 32.74 13.53 10.78
N CYS A 154 31.44 13.38 10.53
CA CYS A 154 30.46 14.03 11.42
C CYS A 154 30.44 13.22 12.71
N CYS A 155 30.77 13.88 13.82
CA CYS A 155 30.73 13.32 15.18
C CYS A 155 29.34 12.81 15.57
#